data_AF-A0A7S4TAI7-F1
#
_entry.id   AF-A0A7S4TAI7-F1
#
_cell.length_a   1.000
_cell.length_b   1.000
_cell.length_c   1.000
_cell.angle_alpha   90.00
_cell.angle_beta   90.00
_cell.angle_gamma   90.00
#
_symmetry.space_group_name_H-M   'P 1'
#
loop_
_entity.id
_entity.type
_entity.pdbx_description
1 polymer ?
#
loop_
_entity_poly.entity_id
_entity_poly.type
_entity_poly.pdbx_seq_one_letter_code
_entity_poly.pdbx_strand_id
1 'polypeptide(L)'
;MEQHHALAQAQLRPAGVPAAAPPPPRTVRVLGRSKAQENSDICGEYALAGVHLGSAVYQKAGSSAAIRYWQPMRRWVIDREGIRESEVCVAYADDLEGLGHPAHAQLIWNVWDATAQAHLADPAVTVSDAPAVLSFVGRSVGCENSSAAGEYDLLEMCHGRPAYRHRGGPTVIRYHAPEDRWLLSAVAESGNVCSAFAEAMGTPHPGFPELQWHFWEGKKNAFVLDPAVAALSAPALLHVVGRSPEAENARICGTYRLAGVYDGRPVYMRPDTRAVIRYAAKHNWWLIDCDGCAEPTLSSKLYQWILCGDAGAARDRCAAYCEALSSDHPGYSNLEWKVWDTRSGRHNADLWVRATTAPLMLRVSGRSAVRENGDIDGDYVLAGTHLGRPAYRRPGSSFAIRYWPAMRRWLIDREGLRNADTCVAYAEGPAGAEHPASSGFQWFVYETSRGRHLADPSVTVSVPPGAPQELPPVAPPMAAPAAPPAVPPAAPPVALPLVPPPAERLQAAAAKRPRPESEEERFASAVRQKLHGTTRGKSWFSGLFGGA
;
A
#
# COMPACT_ATOMS: atom_id res chain seq x y z
N MET A 1 -25.14 0.97 -35.73
CA MET A 1 -24.14 1.59 -36.63
C MET A 1 -23.07 2.38 -35.86
N GLU A 2 -23.35 2.93 -34.67
CA GLU A 2 -22.35 3.62 -33.84
C GLU A 2 -21.34 2.68 -33.13
N GLN A 3 -21.70 1.43 -32.82
CA GLN A 3 -20.76 0.44 -32.24
C GLN A 3 -19.66 -0.03 -33.21
N HIS A 4 -19.87 0.05 -34.53
CA HIS A 4 -18.86 -0.31 -35.52
C HIS A 4 -17.88 0.83 -35.82
N HIS A 5 -18.18 2.07 -35.40
CA HIS A 5 -17.29 3.22 -35.62
C HIS A 5 -16.21 3.35 -34.54
N ALA A 6 -16.49 2.91 -33.30
CA ALA A 6 -15.51 2.88 -32.22
C ALA A 6 -14.39 1.84 -32.41
N LEU A 7 -14.66 0.74 -33.13
CA LEU A 7 -13.66 -0.29 -33.44
C LEU A 7 -12.77 0.08 -34.64
N ALA A 8 -13.24 0.92 -35.56
CA ALA A 8 -12.50 1.30 -36.76
C ALA A 8 -11.43 2.40 -36.51
N GLN A 9 -11.57 3.21 -35.46
CA GLN A 9 -10.58 4.25 -35.11
C GLN A 9 -9.37 3.73 -34.32
N ALA A 10 -9.36 2.44 -33.91
CA ALA A 10 -8.23 1.85 -33.19
C ALA A 10 -7.09 1.33 -34.11
N GLN A 11 -7.29 1.30 -35.43
CA GLN A 11 -6.40 0.56 -36.36
C GLN A 11 -5.41 1.41 -37.18
N LEU A 12 -5.34 2.72 -36.95
CA LEU A 12 -4.33 3.59 -37.59
C LEU A 12 -3.44 4.26 -36.55
N ARG A 13 -2.71 3.45 -35.77
CA ARG A 13 -1.52 3.95 -35.06
C ARG A 13 -0.37 4.04 -36.09
N PRO A 14 0.22 5.23 -36.31
CA PRO A 14 1.40 5.36 -37.17
C PRO A 14 2.49 4.39 -36.67
N ALA A 15 3.29 3.85 -37.60
CA ALA A 15 4.39 2.93 -37.32
C ALA A 15 5.18 3.44 -36.10
N GLY A 16 4.97 2.74 -34.98
CA GLY A 16 5.19 3.29 -33.66
C GLY A 16 6.67 3.57 -33.44
N VAL A 17 6.96 4.75 -32.89
CA VAL A 17 8.19 4.96 -32.13
C VAL A 17 8.33 3.74 -31.23
N PRO A 18 9.47 3.01 -31.28
CA PRO A 18 9.64 1.82 -30.44
C PRO A 18 9.32 2.22 -29.01
N ALA A 19 8.39 1.48 -28.39
CA ALA A 19 7.96 1.77 -27.03
C ALA A 19 9.22 1.90 -26.16
N ALA A 20 9.37 3.04 -25.49
CA ALA A 20 10.50 3.24 -24.59
C ALA A 20 10.55 2.06 -23.63
N ALA A 21 11.73 1.45 -23.48
CA ALA A 21 11.90 0.32 -22.59
C ALA A 21 11.36 0.69 -21.19
N PRO A 22 10.70 -0.24 -20.49
CA PRO A 22 10.23 0.03 -19.14
C PRO A 22 11.42 0.46 -18.27
N PRO A 23 11.23 1.41 -17.33
CA PRO A 23 12.29 1.81 -16.44
C PRO A 23 12.76 0.60 -15.62
N PRO A 24 14.06 0.51 -15.29
CA PRO A 24 14.57 -0.59 -14.48
C PRO A 24 13.89 -0.63 -13.11
N PRO A 25 13.70 -1.82 -12.52
CA PRO A 25 13.10 -1.94 -11.19
C PRO A 25 13.95 -1.17 -10.17
N ARG A 26 13.28 -0.57 -9.17
CA ARG A 26 13.95 0.23 -8.13
C ARG A 26 14.78 -0.61 -7.17
N THR A 27 14.41 -1.88 -7.00
CA THR A 27 15.08 -2.83 -6.12
C THR A 27 15.12 -4.18 -6.81
N VAL A 28 16.20 -4.91 -6.61
CA VAL A 28 16.32 -6.31 -6.97
C VAL A 28 16.84 -7.09 -5.77
N ARG A 29 16.58 -8.38 -5.71
CA ARG A 29 17.03 -9.25 -4.63
C ARG A 29 17.82 -10.42 -5.18
N VAL A 30 19.00 -10.64 -4.63
CA VAL A 30 19.80 -11.84 -4.87
C VAL A 30 19.37 -12.90 -3.86
N LEU A 31 18.92 -14.04 -4.34
CA LEU A 31 18.46 -15.19 -3.55
C LEU A 31 19.31 -16.42 -3.87
N GLY A 32 19.17 -17.50 -3.09
CA GLY A 32 19.70 -18.83 -3.48
C GLY A 32 20.73 -19.46 -2.55
N ARG A 33 21.46 -18.68 -1.74
CA ARG A 33 22.47 -19.22 -0.82
C ARG A 33 22.07 -19.01 0.63
N SER A 34 22.09 -20.08 1.41
CA SER A 34 21.95 -20.06 2.85
C SER A 34 23.19 -19.46 3.51
N LYS A 35 23.06 -18.93 4.74
CA LYS A 35 24.17 -18.32 5.49
C LYS A 35 25.39 -19.23 5.71
N ALA A 36 25.21 -20.54 5.62
CA ALA A 36 26.28 -21.53 5.80
C ALA A 36 27.09 -21.77 4.51
N GLN A 37 26.59 -21.37 3.35
CA GLN A 37 27.26 -21.57 2.07
C GLN A 37 28.27 -20.44 1.80
N GLU A 38 29.33 -20.77 1.05
CA GLU A 38 30.29 -19.81 0.52
C GLU A 38 29.55 -18.72 -0.28
N ASN A 39 30.06 -17.49 -0.23
CA ASN A 39 29.52 -16.35 -0.97
C ASN A 39 28.05 -16.01 -0.64
N SER A 40 27.49 -16.50 0.48
CA SER A 40 26.13 -16.15 0.92
C SER A 40 25.94 -14.68 1.29
N ASP A 41 27.05 -13.96 1.50
CA ASP A 41 27.07 -12.51 1.69
C ASP A 41 26.60 -11.74 0.45
N ILE A 42 26.54 -12.34 -0.74
CA ILE A 42 25.98 -11.69 -1.93
C ILE A 42 24.44 -11.65 -1.91
N CYS A 43 23.79 -12.54 -1.16
CA CYS A 43 22.33 -12.60 -1.06
C CYS A 43 21.78 -11.41 -0.26
N GLY A 44 20.63 -10.89 -0.68
CA GLY A 44 19.96 -9.75 -0.07
C GLY A 44 19.44 -8.75 -1.10
N GLU A 45 18.95 -7.63 -0.60
CA GLU A 45 18.33 -6.58 -1.41
C GLU A 45 19.38 -5.57 -1.91
N TYR A 46 19.26 -5.20 -3.18
CA TYR A 46 20.06 -4.18 -3.84
C TYR A 46 19.12 -3.11 -4.40
N ALA A 47 19.39 -1.86 -4.04
CA ALA A 47 18.64 -0.70 -4.53
C ALA A 47 19.29 -0.12 -5.77
N LEU A 48 18.49 0.40 -6.70
CA LEU A 48 18.96 1.10 -7.90
C LEU A 48 19.78 2.33 -7.48
N ALA A 49 21.09 2.28 -7.71
CA ALA A 49 22.04 3.33 -7.35
C ALA A 49 22.24 4.35 -8.49
N GLY A 50 21.93 3.97 -9.73
CA GLY A 50 22.01 4.84 -10.89
C GLY A 50 22.18 4.09 -12.20
N VAL A 51 22.97 4.67 -13.10
CA VAL A 51 23.35 4.08 -14.38
C VAL A 51 24.88 4.07 -14.49
N HIS A 52 25.44 2.93 -14.89
CA HIS A 52 26.87 2.76 -15.13
C HIS A 52 27.05 2.13 -16.52
N LEU A 53 27.81 2.80 -17.39
CA LEU A 53 28.02 2.39 -18.80
C LEU A 53 26.71 2.16 -19.58
N GLY A 54 25.71 3.01 -19.34
CA GLY A 54 24.41 2.92 -20.01
C GLY A 54 23.43 1.89 -19.43
N SER A 55 23.86 1.07 -18.47
CA SER A 55 23.03 0.04 -17.83
C SER A 55 22.71 0.38 -16.38
N ALA A 56 21.59 -0.15 -15.85
CA ALA A 56 21.23 0.03 -14.45
C ALA A 56 22.31 -0.56 -13.52
N VAL A 57 22.61 0.14 -12.42
CA VAL A 57 23.50 -0.35 -11.37
C VAL A 57 22.77 -0.40 -10.04
N TYR A 58 22.95 -1.50 -9.32
CA TYR A 58 22.28 -1.77 -8.06
C TYR A 58 23.30 -1.92 -6.94
N GLN A 59 23.05 -1.35 -5.77
CA GLN A 59 23.95 -1.44 -4.63
C GLN A 59 23.25 -2.08 -3.44
N LYS A 60 23.93 -3.02 -2.78
CA LYS A 60 23.41 -3.71 -1.59
C LYS A 60 23.38 -2.77 -0.40
N ALA A 61 22.26 -2.76 0.32
CA ALA A 61 22.15 -1.96 1.54
C ALA A 61 23.21 -2.35 2.58
N GLY A 62 23.97 -1.36 3.08
CA GLY A 62 24.98 -1.55 4.13
C GLY A 62 26.27 -2.26 3.69
N SER A 63 26.50 -2.40 2.39
CA SER A 63 27.71 -3.02 1.84
C SER A 63 28.19 -2.23 0.62
N SER A 64 29.48 -2.35 0.31
CA SER A 64 30.01 -1.89 -0.99
C SER A 64 29.54 -2.77 -2.14
N ALA A 65 28.99 -3.96 -1.88
CA ALA A 65 28.58 -4.89 -2.92
C ALA A 65 27.58 -4.26 -3.92
N ALA A 66 27.83 -4.43 -5.21
CA ALA A 66 26.99 -3.91 -6.27
C ALA A 66 26.77 -4.92 -7.41
N ILE A 67 25.62 -4.82 -8.09
CA ILE A 67 25.34 -5.48 -9.35
C ILE A 67 25.48 -4.45 -10.47
N ARG A 68 26.39 -4.69 -11.41
CA ARG A 68 26.67 -3.78 -12.53
C ARG A 68 26.83 -4.54 -13.83
N TYR A 69 26.71 -3.82 -14.94
CA TYR A 69 26.97 -4.38 -16.26
C TYR A 69 28.46 -4.27 -16.61
N TRP A 70 29.05 -5.34 -17.12
CA TRP A 70 30.41 -5.39 -17.64
C TRP A 70 30.38 -5.51 -19.16
N GLN A 71 30.47 -4.35 -19.82
CA GLN A 71 30.31 -4.22 -21.26
C GLN A 71 31.29 -5.07 -22.09
N PRO A 72 32.60 -5.19 -21.77
CA PRO A 72 33.54 -5.93 -22.60
C PRO A 72 33.18 -7.40 -22.84
N MET A 73 32.46 -8.02 -21.89
CA MET A 73 31.98 -9.41 -22.04
C MET A 73 30.46 -9.53 -22.04
N ARG A 74 29.73 -8.41 -22.15
CA ARG A 74 28.26 -8.37 -22.15
C ARG A 74 27.65 -9.22 -21.03
N ARG A 75 28.03 -8.96 -19.78
CA ARG A 75 27.55 -9.74 -18.62
C ARG A 75 27.21 -8.87 -17.43
N TRP A 76 26.24 -9.31 -16.64
CA TRP A 76 25.95 -8.76 -15.32
C TRP A 76 26.94 -9.35 -14.31
N VAL A 77 27.48 -8.53 -13.41
CA VAL A 77 28.43 -8.98 -12.38
C VAL A 77 28.00 -8.49 -11.01
N ILE A 78 28.21 -9.33 -9.99
CA ILE A 78 28.14 -8.94 -8.57
C ILE A 78 29.58 -8.72 -8.09
N ASP A 79 29.89 -7.50 -7.68
CA ASP A 79 31.23 -7.08 -7.23
C ASP A 79 31.16 -6.61 -5.78
N ARG A 80 32.00 -7.19 -4.91
CA ARG A 80 32.06 -6.82 -3.49
C ARG A 80 32.66 -5.45 -3.26
N GLU A 81 33.51 -4.97 -4.16
CA GLU A 81 34.15 -3.66 -4.06
C GLU A 81 33.33 -2.55 -4.75
N GLY A 82 32.13 -2.89 -5.23
CA GLY A 82 31.13 -1.95 -5.71
C GLY A 82 31.23 -1.58 -7.17
N ILE A 83 31.02 -0.29 -7.46
CA ILE A 83 30.87 0.22 -8.82
C ILE A 83 32.25 0.62 -9.36
N ARG A 84 32.85 -0.25 -10.19
CA ARG A 84 34.16 -0.03 -10.81
C ARG A 84 34.26 -0.71 -12.17
N GLU A 85 35.24 -0.31 -12.97
CA GLU A 85 35.54 -0.92 -14.26
C GLU A 85 36.53 -2.08 -14.10
N SER A 86 36.08 -3.19 -13.52
CA SER A 86 36.88 -4.40 -13.32
C SER A 86 36.12 -5.65 -13.74
N GLU A 87 36.84 -6.69 -14.16
CA GLU A 87 36.27 -8.02 -14.37
C GLU A 87 36.24 -8.87 -13.09
N VAL A 88 36.94 -8.44 -12.03
CA VAL A 88 36.95 -9.14 -10.74
C VAL A 88 35.56 -9.06 -10.12
N CYS A 89 34.94 -10.22 -9.94
CA CYS A 89 33.59 -10.34 -9.40
C CYS A 89 33.41 -11.67 -8.65
N VAL A 90 32.46 -11.69 -7.71
CA VAL A 90 32.09 -12.91 -6.98
C VAL A 90 31.09 -13.76 -7.76
N ALA A 91 30.25 -13.13 -8.58
CA ALA A 91 29.33 -13.84 -9.45
C ALA A 91 29.12 -13.06 -10.76
N TYR A 92 28.79 -13.76 -11.84
CA TYR A 92 28.36 -13.15 -13.09
C TYR A 92 27.25 -13.94 -13.77
N ALA A 93 26.46 -13.28 -14.61
CA ALA A 93 25.52 -13.91 -15.52
C ALA A 93 25.67 -13.27 -16.90
N ASP A 94 25.85 -14.09 -17.93
CA ASP A 94 25.94 -13.61 -19.31
C ASP A 94 24.61 -13.01 -19.74
N ASP A 95 24.66 -11.83 -20.34
CA ASP A 95 23.48 -11.08 -20.72
C ASP A 95 22.72 -11.77 -21.86
N LEU A 96 21.40 -11.82 -21.76
CA LEU A 96 20.55 -12.17 -22.89
C LEU A 96 20.30 -10.88 -23.67
N GLU A 97 20.35 -10.92 -25.00
CA GLU A 97 20.42 -9.69 -25.80
C GLU A 97 19.28 -8.71 -25.48
N GLY A 98 19.63 -7.53 -24.96
CA GLY A 98 18.71 -6.43 -24.75
C GLY A 98 18.03 -6.38 -23.38
N LEU A 99 18.51 -7.13 -22.38
CA LEU A 99 17.97 -6.98 -21.02
C LEU A 99 18.41 -5.64 -20.40
N GLY A 100 17.44 -4.88 -19.90
CA GLY A 100 17.70 -3.60 -19.22
C GLY A 100 18.17 -3.72 -17.76
N HIS A 101 18.09 -4.92 -17.16
CA HIS A 101 18.39 -5.16 -15.75
C HIS A 101 18.74 -6.65 -15.47
N PRO A 102 19.43 -6.95 -14.35
CA PRO A 102 19.92 -8.31 -14.03
C PRO A 102 18.85 -9.28 -13.50
N ALA A 103 17.61 -8.80 -13.27
CA ALA A 103 16.56 -9.58 -12.62
C ALA A 103 15.74 -10.49 -13.56
N HIS A 104 16.33 -10.98 -14.64
CA HIS A 104 15.63 -11.85 -15.58
C HIS A 104 15.76 -13.32 -15.17
N ALA A 105 14.63 -14.04 -15.09
CA ALA A 105 14.58 -15.41 -14.55
C ALA A 105 15.38 -16.46 -15.36
N GLN A 106 15.74 -16.15 -16.61
CA GLN A 106 16.55 -17.05 -17.45
C GLN A 106 18.07 -16.85 -17.30
N LEU A 107 18.51 -15.82 -16.57
CA LEU A 107 19.93 -15.61 -16.32
C LEU A 107 20.47 -16.68 -15.39
N ILE A 108 21.53 -17.36 -15.81
CA ILE A 108 22.23 -18.36 -15.02
C ILE A 108 23.43 -17.66 -14.37
N TRP A 109 23.42 -17.61 -13.04
CA TRP A 109 24.51 -17.01 -12.28
C TRP A 109 25.64 -18.02 -12.08
N ASN A 110 26.83 -17.66 -12.55
CA ASN A 110 28.08 -18.37 -12.28
C ASN A 110 28.71 -17.73 -11.05
N VAL A 111 28.84 -18.47 -9.95
CA VAL A 111 29.37 -17.98 -8.69
C VAL A 111 30.76 -18.56 -8.48
N TRP A 112 31.69 -17.75 -7.99
CA TRP A 112 33.04 -18.19 -7.64
C TRP A 112 32.97 -19.34 -6.63
N ASP A 113 33.72 -20.41 -6.90
CA ASP A 113 33.91 -21.54 -6.00
C ASP A 113 35.39 -21.61 -5.64
N ALA A 114 35.71 -21.41 -4.37
CA ALA A 114 37.11 -21.39 -3.92
C ALA A 114 37.80 -22.75 -4.03
N THR A 115 37.05 -23.85 -4.07
CA THR A 115 37.64 -25.20 -4.21
C THR A 115 38.01 -25.46 -5.67
N ALA A 116 37.13 -25.10 -6.60
CA ALA A 116 37.36 -25.24 -8.04
C ALA A 116 38.27 -24.14 -8.61
N GLN A 117 38.48 -23.04 -7.88
CA GLN A 117 39.18 -21.84 -8.35
C GLN A 117 38.60 -21.33 -9.69
N ALA A 118 37.28 -21.40 -9.82
CA ALA A 118 36.55 -21.04 -11.02
C ALA A 118 35.14 -20.56 -10.67
N HIS A 119 34.50 -19.82 -11.57
CA HIS A 119 33.06 -19.56 -11.49
C HIS A 119 32.28 -20.75 -12.04
N LEU A 120 31.38 -21.29 -11.22
CA LEU A 120 30.53 -22.43 -11.57
C LEU A 120 29.07 -21.98 -11.63
N ALA A 121 28.32 -22.51 -12.59
CA ALA A 121 26.89 -22.26 -12.69
C ALA A 121 26.18 -22.72 -11.40
N ASP A 122 25.52 -21.79 -10.73
CA ASP A 122 24.75 -22.03 -9.51
C ASP A 122 23.27 -21.71 -9.79
N PRO A 123 22.45 -22.70 -10.19
CA PRO A 123 21.05 -22.47 -10.52
C PRO A 123 20.19 -22.09 -9.31
N ALA A 124 20.71 -22.24 -8.09
CA ALA A 124 20.02 -21.73 -6.90
C ALA A 124 20.14 -20.21 -6.81
N VAL A 125 21.23 -19.62 -7.30
CA VAL A 125 21.43 -18.17 -7.28
C VAL A 125 20.68 -17.50 -8.39
N THR A 126 19.79 -16.59 -7.99
CA THR A 126 18.96 -15.81 -8.91
C THR A 126 18.91 -14.37 -8.47
N VAL A 127 18.67 -13.48 -9.43
CA VAL A 127 18.26 -12.10 -9.15
C VAL A 127 16.81 -11.94 -9.56
N SER A 128 16.00 -11.44 -8.64
CA SER A 128 14.57 -11.22 -8.84
C SER A 128 14.20 -9.78 -8.56
N ASP A 129 13.33 -9.21 -9.39
CA ASP A 129 12.67 -7.92 -9.21
C ASP A 129 11.30 -8.07 -8.54
N ALA A 130 10.95 -9.30 -8.14
CA ALA A 130 9.71 -9.58 -7.47
C ALA A 130 9.66 -8.86 -6.11
N PRO A 131 8.46 -8.40 -5.69
CA PRO A 131 8.32 -7.64 -4.47
C PRO A 131 8.76 -8.45 -3.24
N ALA A 132 9.34 -7.75 -2.26
CA ALA A 132 9.76 -8.37 -1.02
C ALA A 132 8.61 -8.95 -0.20
N VAL A 133 7.43 -8.32 -0.33
CA VAL A 133 6.22 -8.62 0.41
C VAL A 133 5.05 -8.59 -0.56
N LEU A 134 4.17 -9.56 -0.47
CA LEU A 134 2.87 -9.56 -1.15
C LEU A 134 1.76 -9.51 -0.11
N SER A 135 0.68 -8.82 -0.45
CA SER A 135 -0.57 -8.89 0.32
C SER A 135 -1.59 -9.71 -0.44
N PHE A 136 -2.13 -10.73 0.22
CA PHE A 136 -3.21 -11.57 -0.29
C PHE A 136 -4.51 -11.14 0.39
N VAL A 137 -5.51 -10.70 -0.38
CA VAL A 137 -6.73 -10.09 0.17
C VAL A 137 -7.98 -10.60 -0.52
N GLY A 138 -9.15 -10.28 0.05
CA GLY A 138 -10.46 -10.49 -0.60
C GLY A 138 -11.24 -11.72 -0.15
N ARG A 139 -10.61 -12.67 0.55
CA ARG A 139 -11.30 -13.88 1.03
C ARG A 139 -12.11 -13.56 2.30
N SER A 140 -13.43 -13.68 2.22
CA SER A 140 -14.34 -13.36 3.32
C SER A 140 -14.11 -14.18 4.59
N VAL A 141 -14.25 -13.54 5.75
CA VAL A 141 -14.22 -14.22 7.06
C VAL A 141 -15.37 -15.24 7.13
N GLY A 142 -15.04 -16.51 7.29
CA GLY A 142 -16.00 -17.62 7.32
C GLY A 142 -16.01 -18.50 6.07
N CYS A 143 -15.36 -18.08 4.98
CA CYS A 143 -15.06 -18.97 3.86
C CYS A 143 -13.93 -19.95 4.22
N GLU A 144 -13.93 -21.12 3.58
CA GLU A 144 -12.81 -22.07 3.65
C GLU A 144 -11.52 -21.37 3.19
N ASN A 145 -10.39 -21.66 3.84
CA ASN A 145 -9.09 -21.04 3.56
C ASN A 145 -9.04 -19.50 3.75
N SER A 146 -9.94 -18.92 4.55
CA SER A 146 -9.90 -17.47 4.89
C SER A 146 -8.62 -17.03 5.62
N SER A 147 -7.91 -17.96 6.27
CA SER A 147 -6.59 -17.73 6.85
C SER A 147 -5.47 -17.51 5.82
N ALA A 148 -5.74 -17.71 4.53
CA ALA A 148 -4.81 -17.39 3.45
C ALA A 148 -4.66 -15.88 3.22
N ALA A 149 -5.62 -15.07 3.69
CA ALA A 149 -5.52 -13.62 3.60
C ALA A 149 -4.48 -13.08 4.60
N GLY A 150 -3.62 -12.17 4.14
CA GLY A 150 -2.55 -11.58 4.94
C GLY A 150 -1.31 -11.26 4.10
N GLU A 151 -0.23 -10.95 4.79
CA GLU A 151 1.05 -10.64 4.17
C GLU A 151 1.91 -11.89 4.00
N TYR A 152 2.62 -11.95 2.89
CA TYR A 152 3.56 -13.00 2.56
C TYR A 152 4.94 -12.41 2.29
N ASP A 153 5.96 -12.94 2.94
CA ASP A 153 7.36 -12.56 2.71
C ASP A 153 7.95 -13.44 1.62
N LEU A 154 8.75 -12.84 0.73
CA LEU A 154 9.55 -13.57 -0.25
C LEU A 154 10.52 -14.51 0.48
N LEU A 155 10.31 -15.81 0.30
CA LEU A 155 11.01 -16.88 0.99
C LEU A 155 12.25 -17.33 0.21
N GLU A 156 12.04 -17.78 -1.03
CA GLU A 156 13.06 -18.41 -1.86
C GLU A 156 12.63 -18.41 -3.33
N MET A 157 13.38 -19.12 -4.18
CA MET A 157 13.00 -19.41 -5.55
C MET A 157 12.57 -20.86 -5.70
N CYS A 158 11.38 -21.08 -6.25
CA CYS A 158 10.87 -22.40 -6.60
C CYS A 158 10.74 -22.48 -8.12
N HIS A 159 11.48 -23.38 -8.76
CA HIS A 159 11.51 -23.55 -10.22
C HIS A 159 11.84 -22.24 -10.98
N GLY A 160 12.82 -21.47 -10.51
CA GLY A 160 13.22 -20.21 -11.14
C GLY A 160 12.24 -19.05 -10.95
N ARG A 161 11.22 -19.22 -10.11
CA ARG A 161 10.20 -18.20 -9.79
C ARG A 161 10.15 -17.92 -8.28
N PRO A 162 9.79 -16.70 -7.86
CA PRO A 162 9.71 -16.35 -6.44
C PRO A 162 8.62 -17.13 -5.72
N ALA A 163 8.95 -17.66 -4.55
CA ALA A 163 8.02 -18.29 -3.62
C ALA A 163 7.87 -17.44 -2.37
N TYR A 164 6.66 -17.36 -1.83
CA TYR A 164 6.31 -16.48 -0.74
C TYR A 164 5.72 -17.26 0.42
N ARG A 165 6.03 -16.86 1.65
CA ARG A 165 5.55 -17.49 2.89
C ARG A 165 4.68 -16.55 3.67
N HIS A 166 3.50 -17.01 4.08
CA HIS A 166 2.57 -16.25 4.91
C HIS A 166 3.21 -15.91 6.27
N ARG A 167 3.11 -14.65 6.71
CA ARG A 167 3.65 -14.20 8.01
C ARG A 167 2.97 -14.87 9.20
N GLY A 168 1.69 -15.18 9.07
CA GLY A 168 0.86 -15.73 10.15
C GLY A 168 0.74 -17.25 10.17
N GLY A 169 1.40 -18.00 9.28
CA GLY A 169 1.16 -19.44 9.20
C GLY A 169 2.07 -20.23 8.26
N PRO A 170 1.77 -21.53 8.06
CA PRO A 170 2.54 -22.41 7.20
C PRO A 170 2.12 -22.35 5.73
N THR A 171 1.33 -21.35 5.32
CA THR A 171 0.88 -21.21 3.93
C THR A 171 1.98 -20.61 3.08
N VAL A 172 2.16 -21.13 1.86
CA VAL A 172 3.09 -20.60 0.86
C VAL A 172 2.39 -20.41 -0.47
N ILE A 173 2.84 -19.39 -1.21
CA ILE A 173 2.54 -19.20 -2.63
C ILE A 173 3.79 -19.61 -3.40
N ARG A 174 3.68 -20.61 -4.28
CA ARG A 174 4.81 -21.12 -5.08
C ARG A 174 4.41 -21.37 -6.52
N TYR A 175 5.38 -21.34 -7.42
CA TYR A 175 5.17 -21.69 -8.82
C TYR A 175 5.20 -23.21 -9.02
N HIS A 176 4.29 -23.73 -9.83
CA HIS A 176 4.21 -25.12 -10.24
C HIS A 176 4.45 -25.21 -11.75
N ALA A 177 5.72 -25.44 -12.10
CA ALA A 177 6.18 -25.43 -13.48
C ALA A 177 5.46 -26.41 -14.43
N PRO A 178 5.08 -27.64 -14.03
CA PRO A 178 4.41 -28.58 -14.94
C PRO A 178 3.06 -28.07 -15.48
N GLU A 179 2.36 -27.23 -14.72
CA GLU A 179 1.04 -26.71 -15.12
C GLU A 179 1.04 -25.19 -15.38
N ASP A 180 2.20 -24.53 -15.30
CA ASP A 180 2.32 -23.06 -15.41
C ASP A 180 1.35 -22.31 -14.47
N ARG A 181 1.34 -22.69 -13.19
CA ARG A 181 0.41 -22.17 -12.16
C ARG A 181 1.11 -21.63 -10.94
N TRP A 182 0.53 -20.61 -10.32
CA TRP A 182 0.79 -20.23 -8.95
C TRP A 182 -0.11 -21.04 -8.02
N LEU A 183 0.46 -21.73 -7.04
CA LEU A 183 -0.25 -22.53 -6.05
C LEU A 183 -0.16 -21.89 -4.68
N LEU A 184 -1.28 -21.87 -3.97
CA LEU A 184 -1.37 -21.58 -2.54
C LEU A 184 -1.54 -22.91 -1.79
N SER A 185 -0.53 -23.31 -1.01
CA SER A 185 -0.44 -24.63 -0.37
C SER A 185 0.23 -24.54 1.00
N ALA A 186 0.21 -25.62 1.77
CA ALA A 186 1.01 -25.70 3.00
C ALA A 186 2.50 -25.94 2.65
N VAL A 187 3.44 -25.46 3.48
CA VAL A 187 4.90 -25.61 3.26
C VAL A 187 5.31 -27.07 3.05
N ALA A 188 4.67 -28.01 3.75
CA ALA A 188 5.00 -29.43 3.69
C ALA A 188 4.48 -30.13 2.42
N GLU A 189 3.61 -29.49 1.65
CA GLU A 189 2.98 -30.09 0.47
C GLU A 189 3.84 -29.90 -0.78
N SER A 190 4.19 -31.02 -1.42
CA SER A 190 4.87 -31.06 -2.71
C SER A 190 3.91 -31.36 -3.86
N GLY A 191 4.30 -31.03 -5.09
CA GLY A 191 3.51 -31.33 -6.29
C GLY A 191 2.32 -30.38 -6.48
N ASN A 192 1.18 -30.91 -6.92
CA ASN A 192 -0.02 -30.12 -7.25
C ASN A 192 -1.12 -30.13 -6.17
N VAL A 193 -0.78 -30.47 -4.93
CA VAL A 193 -1.71 -30.33 -3.80
C VAL A 193 -1.74 -28.87 -3.37
N CYS A 194 -2.92 -28.25 -3.39
CA CYS A 194 -3.09 -26.84 -3.07
C CYS A 194 -4.51 -26.52 -2.56
N SER A 195 -4.62 -25.45 -1.79
CA SER A 195 -5.89 -24.86 -1.35
C SER A 195 -6.46 -23.88 -2.39
N ALA A 196 -5.58 -23.26 -3.19
CA ALA A 196 -5.97 -22.41 -4.30
C ALA A 196 -4.89 -22.37 -5.39
N PHE A 197 -5.26 -21.97 -6.60
CA PHE A 197 -4.31 -21.71 -7.68
C PHE A 197 -4.72 -20.49 -8.53
N ALA A 198 -3.76 -19.95 -9.26
CA ALA A 198 -3.97 -19.01 -10.35
C ALA A 198 -3.11 -19.43 -11.55
N GLU A 199 -3.66 -19.36 -12.76
CA GLU A 199 -2.87 -19.60 -13.99
C GLU A 199 -1.79 -18.53 -14.10
N ALA A 200 -0.52 -18.92 -14.26
CA ALA A 200 0.59 -17.96 -14.18
C ALA A 200 0.66 -17.05 -15.39
N MET A 201 0.26 -17.52 -16.58
CA MET A 201 0.16 -16.71 -17.81
C MET A 201 1.47 -15.95 -18.12
N GLY A 202 2.61 -16.57 -17.83
CA GLY A 202 3.94 -15.97 -18.00
C GLY A 202 4.29 -14.84 -17.01
N THR A 203 3.43 -14.53 -16.03
CA THR A 203 3.73 -13.53 -15.00
C THR A 203 4.99 -13.91 -14.20
N PRO A 204 5.87 -12.95 -13.88
CA PRO A 204 7.10 -13.25 -13.15
C PRO A 204 6.88 -13.53 -11.67
N HIS A 205 5.76 -13.09 -11.09
CA HIS A 205 5.42 -13.31 -9.67
C HIS A 205 3.89 -13.36 -9.46
N PRO A 206 3.39 -13.86 -8.32
CA PRO A 206 1.95 -14.03 -8.11
C PRO A 206 1.23 -12.71 -7.74
N GLY A 207 1.96 -11.61 -7.52
CA GLY A 207 1.38 -10.30 -7.20
C GLY A 207 0.80 -9.48 -8.37
N PHE A 208 0.60 -10.08 -9.55
CA PHE A 208 0.03 -9.39 -10.71
C PHE A 208 -1.50 -9.30 -10.59
N PRO A 209 -2.09 -8.12 -10.79
CA PRO A 209 -3.53 -7.92 -10.56
C PRO A 209 -4.44 -8.64 -11.57
N GLU A 210 -3.90 -9.09 -12.70
CA GLU A 210 -4.64 -9.86 -13.71
C GLU A 210 -4.83 -11.33 -13.31
N LEU A 211 -4.12 -11.82 -12.29
CA LEU A 211 -4.20 -13.22 -11.85
C LEU A 211 -5.53 -13.49 -11.15
N GLN A 212 -6.21 -14.54 -11.61
CA GLN A 212 -7.50 -14.99 -11.09
C GLN A 212 -7.32 -16.21 -10.20
N TRP A 213 -7.74 -16.09 -8.94
CA TRP A 213 -7.53 -17.14 -7.94
C TRP A 213 -8.76 -18.06 -7.82
N HIS A 214 -8.52 -19.36 -7.99
CA HIS A 214 -9.50 -20.41 -7.83
C HIS A 214 -9.24 -21.16 -6.53
N PHE A 215 -10.24 -21.20 -5.64
CA PHE A 215 -10.15 -21.88 -4.35
C PHE A 215 -10.84 -23.23 -4.37
N TRP A 216 -10.23 -24.21 -3.73
CA TRP A 216 -10.91 -25.47 -3.44
C TRP A 216 -12.07 -25.23 -2.47
N GLU A 217 -13.27 -25.58 -2.89
CA GLU A 217 -14.49 -25.49 -2.08
C GLU A 217 -14.96 -26.92 -1.76
N GLY A 218 -14.71 -27.42 -0.55
CA GLY A 218 -14.96 -28.81 -0.19
C GLY A 218 -16.41 -29.26 -0.40
N LYS A 219 -17.37 -28.35 -0.20
CA LYS A 219 -18.81 -28.61 -0.45
C LYS A 219 -19.15 -28.81 -1.93
N LYS A 220 -18.39 -28.19 -2.83
CA LYS A 220 -18.58 -28.28 -4.29
C LYS A 220 -17.64 -29.32 -4.92
N ASN A 221 -16.64 -29.78 -4.17
CA ASN A 221 -15.60 -30.70 -4.63
C ASN A 221 -14.94 -30.20 -5.93
N ALA A 222 -14.69 -28.88 -5.99
CA ALA A 222 -14.18 -28.21 -7.18
C ALA A 222 -13.43 -26.94 -6.80
N PHE A 223 -12.52 -26.53 -7.68
CA PHE A 223 -11.89 -25.21 -7.64
C PHE A 223 -12.84 -24.17 -8.23
N VAL A 224 -13.20 -23.16 -7.44
CA VAL A 224 -14.14 -22.10 -7.82
C VAL A 224 -13.40 -20.76 -7.82
N LEU A 225 -13.58 -20.00 -8.89
CA LEU A 225 -13.07 -18.64 -9.01
C LEU A 225 -13.63 -17.76 -7.88
N ASP A 226 -12.76 -17.08 -7.14
CA ASP A 226 -13.14 -16.06 -6.17
C ASP A 226 -12.73 -14.68 -6.71
N PRO A 227 -13.65 -13.92 -7.35
CA PRO A 227 -13.32 -12.66 -8.00
C PRO A 227 -12.96 -11.54 -7.00
N ALA A 228 -13.24 -11.72 -5.71
CA ALA A 228 -12.84 -10.76 -4.68
C ALA A 228 -11.37 -10.93 -4.31
N VAL A 229 -10.79 -12.11 -4.56
CA VAL A 229 -9.45 -12.46 -4.11
C VAL A 229 -8.38 -12.00 -5.09
N ALA A 230 -7.32 -11.42 -4.55
CA ALA A 230 -6.14 -11.06 -5.30
C ALA A 230 -4.88 -11.11 -4.44
N ALA A 231 -3.75 -11.35 -5.11
CA ALA A 231 -2.42 -11.14 -4.56
C ALA A 231 -1.85 -9.85 -5.17
N LEU A 232 -1.36 -8.94 -4.32
CA LEU A 232 -0.96 -7.60 -4.72
C LEU A 232 0.45 -7.28 -4.23
N SER A 233 1.23 -6.61 -5.08
CA SER A 233 2.44 -5.88 -4.69
C SER A 233 2.07 -4.58 -3.97
N ALA A 234 1.51 -4.72 -2.78
CA ALA A 234 0.99 -3.62 -1.98
C ALA A 234 1.16 -3.91 -0.48
N PRO A 235 1.49 -2.91 0.35
CA PRO A 235 1.56 -3.07 1.80
C PRO A 235 0.17 -3.35 2.38
N ALA A 236 0.08 -4.11 3.48
CA ALA A 236 -1.21 -4.32 4.15
C ALA A 236 -1.71 -3.07 4.91
N LEU A 237 -0.78 -2.20 5.32
CA LEU A 237 -1.06 -0.97 6.06
C LEU A 237 -0.44 0.23 5.36
N LEU A 238 -1.15 1.35 5.41
CA LEU A 238 -0.70 2.63 4.90
C LEU A 238 -1.14 3.73 5.85
N HIS A 239 -0.27 4.70 6.10
CA HIS A 239 -0.55 5.85 6.96
C HIS A 239 -0.66 7.11 6.12
N VAL A 240 -1.75 7.85 6.28
CA VAL A 240 -1.87 9.21 5.76
C VAL A 240 -1.59 10.17 6.92
N VAL A 241 -0.59 11.02 6.77
CA VAL A 241 -0.12 11.97 7.79
C VAL A 241 0.06 13.36 7.19
N GLY A 242 0.13 14.40 8.02
CA GLY A 242 0.57 15.74 7.60
C GLY A 242 -0.34 16.90 7.98
N ARG A 243 -1.62 16.65 8.30
CA ARG A 243 -2.56 17.68 8.75
C ARG A 243 -2.66 17.69 10.26
N SER A 244 -2.72 18.88 10.86
CA SER A 244 -3.08 19.00 12.28
C SER A 244 -4.55 18.62 12.49
N PRO A 245 -4.96 18.14 13.68
CA PRO A 245 -6.34 17.77 13.96
C PRO A 245 -7.37 18.89 13.72
N GLU A 246 -6.94 20.15 13.82
CA GLU A 246 -7.77 21.35 13.66
C GLU A 246 -7.86 21.80 12.19
N ALA A 247 -7.03 21.26 11.30
CA ALA A 247 -7.01 21.64 9.91
C ALA A 247 -8.24 21.10 9.16
N GLU A 248 -8.69 21.84 8.14
CA GLU A 248 -9.71 21.32 7.22
C GLU A 248 -9.22 20.00 6.61
N ASN A 249 -10.14 19.03 6.47
CA ASN A 249 -9.85 17.70 5.96
C ASN A 249 -8.79 16.93 6.77
N ALA A 250 -8.52 17.29 8.02
CA ALA A 250 -7.71 16.46 8.93
C ALA A 250 -8.21 15.02 9.05
N ARG A 251 -9.51 14.80 8.80
CA ARG A 251 -10.15 13.50 8.68
C ARG A 251 -9.59 12.58 7.60
N ILE A 252 -8.71 13.02 6.70
CA ILE A 252 -7.98 12.12 5.78
C ILE A 252 -6.79 11.44 6.46
N CYS A 253 -6.31 11.97 7.58
CA CYS A 253 -5.18 11.37 8.30
C CYS A 253 -5.64 10.14 9.09
N GLY A 254 -4.75 9.15 9.20
CA GLY A 254 -5.02 7.91 9.90
C GLY A 254 -4.36 6.71 9.23
N THR A 255 -4.63 5.52 9.77
CA THR A 255 -4.14 4.25 9.22
C THR A 255 -5.23 3.61 8.39
N TYR A 256 -4.89 3.27 7.16
CA TYR A 256 -5.74 2.59 6.22
C TYR A 256 -5.24 1.16 6.04
N ARG A 257 -6.15 0.19 6.15
CA ARG A 257 -5.87 -1.23 5.97
C ARG A 257 -6.27 -1.64 4.55
N LEU A 258 -5.46 -2.47 3.91
CA LEU A 258 -5.79 -3.06 2.62
C LEU A 258 -7.07 -3.90 2.78
N ALA A 259 -8.12 -3.52 2.05
CA ALA A 259 -9.45 -4.10 2.16
C ALA A 259 -9.81 -4.99 0.97
N GLY A 260 -9.17 -4.80 -0.18
CA GLY A 260 -9.46 -5.56 -1.39
C GLY A 260 -8.85 -4.93 -2.64
N VAL A 261 -9.47 -5.21 -3.79
CA VAL A 261 -9.06 -4.72 -5.11
C VAL A 261 -10.21 -4.03 -5.82
N TYR A 262 -9.88 -2.97 -6.56
CA TYR A 262 -10.79 -2.28 -7.46
C TYR A 262 -10.01 -1.80 -8.68
N ASP A 263 -10.54 -2.03 -9.89
CA ASP A 263 -9.85 -1.75 -11.16
C ASP A 263 -8.41 -2.32 -11.21
N GLY A 264 -8.22 -3.53 -10.67
CA GLY A 264 -6.89 -4.18 -10.61
C GLY A 264 -5.89 -3.49 -9.69
N ARG A 265 -6.33 -2.58 -8.81
CA ARG A 265 -5.46 -1.84 -7.88
C ARG A 265 -5.94 -2.02 -6.43
N PRO A 266 -5.03 -1.93 -5.44
CA PRO A 266 -5.38 -2.05 -4.04
C PRO A 266 -6.37 -0.98 -3.59
N VAL A 267 -7.34 -1.38 -2.78
CA VAL A 267 -8.25 -0.49 -2.05
C VAL A 267 -7.92 -0.57 -0.58
N TYR A 268 -7.75 0.60 0.04
CA TYR A 268 -7.52 0.69 1.47
C TYR A 268 -8.72 1.33 2.17
N MET A 269 -9.03 0.87 3.37
CA MET A 269 -10.12 1.39 4.20
C MET A 269 -9.58 1.76 5.56
N ARG A 270 -9.95 2.95 6.06
CA ARG A 270 -9.64 3.31 7.44
C ARG A 270 -10.67 2.67 8.38
N PRO A 271 -10.23 1.84 9.34
CA PRO A 271 -11.12 1.16 10.29
C PRO A 271 -12.10 2.13 10.98
N ASP A 272 -13.29 1.63 11.31
CA ASP A 272 -14.36 2.35 12.01
C ASP A 272 -14.85 3.64 11.34
N THR A 273 -14.46 3.85 10.08
CA THR A 273 -14.88 5.02 9.30
C THR A 273 -15.29 4.61 7.90
N ARG A 274 -15.84 5.57 7.15
CA ARG A 274 -16.23 5.41 5.74
C ARG A 274 -15.11 5.82 4.77
N ALA A 275 -13.93 6.14 5.30
CA ALA A 275 -12.85 6.68 4.50
C ALA A 275 -12.12 5.55 3.76
N VAL A 276 -11.98 5.71 2.44
CA VAL A 276 -11.30 4.77 1.57
C VAL A 276 -10.25 5.46 0.71
N ILE A 277 -9.20 4.73 0.37
CA ILE A 277 -8.23 5.10 -0.66
C ILE A 277 -8.38 4.12 -1.82
N ARG A 278 -8.63 4.64 -3.02
CA ARG A 278 -8.84 3.81 -4.22
C ARG A 278 -8.23 4.45 -5.45
N TYR A 279 -7.94 3.61 -6.43
CA TYR A 279 -7.50 4.05 -7.75
C TYR A 279 -8.69 4.53 -8.61
N ALA A 280 -8.44 5.47 -9.50
CA ALA A 280 -9.39 5.97 -10.50
C ALA A 280 -8.76 5.91 -11.90
N ALA A 281 -9.06 4.82 -12.62
CA ALA A 281 -8.45 4.51 -13.92
C ALA A 281 -8.57 5.64 -14.96
N LYS A 282 -9.71 6.34 -14.98
CA LYS A 282 -9.97 7.43 -15.93
C LYS A 282 -8.92 8.55 -15.88
N HIS A 283 -8.44 8.88 -14.68
CA HIS A 283 -7.50 9.99 -14.47
C HIS A 283 -6.10 9.51 -14.09
N ASN A 284 -5.91 8.20 -13.90
CA ASN A 284 -4.69 7.62 -13.35
C ASN A 284 -4.33 8.24 -12.00
N TRP A 285 -5.31 8.35 -11.10
CA TRP A 285 -5.18 8.99 -9.78
C TRP A 285 -5.46 8.00 -8.64
N TRP A 286 -4.85 8.26 -7.49
CA TRP A 286 -5.33 7.76 -6.20
C TRP A 286 -6.21 8.80 -5.55
N LEU A 287 -7.34 8.38 -4.99
CA LEU A 287 -8.32 9.26 -4.35
C LEU A 287 -8.50 8.85 -2.89
N ILE A 288 -8.58 9.82 -1.98
CA ILE A 288 -9.12 9.63 -0.63
C ILE A 288 -10.55 10.13 -0.62
N ASP A 289 -11.49 9.21 -0.45
CA ASP A 289 -12.91 9.49 -0.32
C ASP A 289 -13.33 9.24 1.12
N CYS A 290 -13.67 10.31 1.85
CA CYS A 290 -14.05 10.23 3.25
C CYS A 290 -15.52 9.83 3.47
N ASP A 291 -16.34 9.91 2.42
CA ASP A 291 -17.79 9.71 2.47
C ASP A 291 -18.21 8.48 1.63
N GLY A 292 -17.23 7.74 1.09
CA GLY A 292 -17.43 6.68 0.11
C GLY A 292 -18.36 5.54 0.56
N CYS A 293 -18.49 5.31 1.87
CA CYS A 293 -19.41 4.30 2.39
C CYS A 293 -20.73 4.85 2.95
N ALA A 294 -21.20 6.03 2.51
CA ALA A 294 -22.49 6.57 2.97
C ALA A 294 -23.62 5.57 2.70
N GLU A 295 -24.36 5.25 3.77
CA GLU A 295 -25.29 4.13 3.83
C GLU A 295 -26.22 4.04 2.64
N PRO A 296 -26.38 2.79 2.20
CA PRO A 296 -27.73 2.29 2.29
C PRO A 296 -27.78 0.84 2.79
N THR A 297 -28.87 0.49 3.46
CA THR A 297 -29.07 -0.80 4.14
C THR A 297 -28.66 -2.04 3.32
N LEU A 298 -28.32 -3.14 3.97
CA LEU A 298 -27.14 -3.32 4.83
C LEU A 298 -26.18 -4.37 4.18
N SER A 299 -26.46 -4.76 2.94
CA SER A 299 -25.74 -5.82 2.21
C SER A 299 -25.75 -5.60 0.69
N SER A 300 -26.79 -4.98 0.13
CA SER A 300 -26.97 -4.80 -1.32
C SER A 300 -26.31 -3.54 -1.90
N LYS A 301 -26.18 -2.45 -1.14
CA LYS A 301 -25.48 -1.24 -1.63
C LYS A 301 -23.98 -1.19 -1.31
N LEU A 302 -23.52 -2.08 -0.43
CA LEU A 302 -22.09 -2.29 -0.18
C LEU A 302 -21.40 -2.98 -1.37
N TYR A 303 -22.10 -3.87 -2.09
CA TYR A 303 -21.59 -4.52 -3.31
C TYR A 303 -21.85 -3.71 -4.59
N GLN A 304 -23.00 -3.02 -4.71
CA GLN A 304 -23.38 -2.33 -5.96
C GLN A 304 -22.58 -1.03 -6.22
N TRP A 305 -22.10 -0.34 -5.18
CA TRP A 305 -21.24 0.85 -5.33
C TRP A 305 -19.76 0.49 -5.55
N ILE A 306 -19.31 -0.63 -4.98
CA ILE A 306 -17.99 -1.23 -5.27
C ILE A 306 -17.92 -1.76 -6.73
N LEU A 307 -19.05 -2.00 -7.42
CA LEU A 307 -19.11 -2.71 -8.71
C LEU A 307 -19.75 -1.97 -9.92
N CYS A 308 -20.51 -0.86 -9.79
CA CYS A 308 -21.39 -0.40 -10.90
C CYS A 308 -21.06 0.94 -11.61
N GLY A 309 -19.85 1.51 -11.49
CA GLY A 309 -19.29 2.28 -12.62
C GLY A 309 -19.98 3.59 -13.07
N ASP A 310 -20.87 4.23 -12.30
CA ASP A 310 -21.22 5.63 -12.59
C ASP A 310 -20.22 6.59 -11.94
N ALA A 311 -19.05 6.64 -12.57
CA ALA A 311 -17.96 7.52 -12.19
C ALA A 311 -18.36 9.01 -12.24
N GLY A 312 -19.49 9.40 -12.86
CA GLY A 312 -19.93 10.77 -13.07
C GLY A 312 -20.10 11.61 -11.79
N ALA A 313 -20.74 11.04 -10.76
CA ALA A 313 -21.15 11.80 -9.57
C ALA A 313 -20.16 11.72 -8.39
N ALA A 314 -19.34 10.67 -8.32
CA ALA A 314 -18.25 10.57 -7.34
C ALA A 314 -17.00 11.38 -7.75
N ARG A 315 -16.95 11.86 -9.02
CA ARG A 315 -15.83 12.58 -9.64
C ARG A 315 -15.44 13.89 -8.94
N ASP A 316 -16.38 14.57 -8.27
CA ASP A 316 -16.15 15.89 -7.66
C ASP A 316 -16.04 15.87 -6.13
N ARG A 317 -16.16 14.71 -5.48
CA ARG A 317 -16.23 14.61 -4.02
C ARG A 317 -15.16 13.71 -3.43
N CYS A 318 -13.89 13.99 -3.72
CA CYS A 318 -12.78 13.42 -2.95
C CYS A 318 -12.19 14.48 -2.02
N ALA A 319 -11.79 14.04 -0.82
CA ALA A 319 -11.13 14.92 0.14
C ALA A 319 -9.68 15.21 -0.26
N ALA A 320 -9.04 14.26 -0.94
CA ALA A 320 -7.71 14.43 -1.52
C ALA A 320 -7.49 13.51 -2.73
N TYR A 321 -6.56 13.87 -3.60
CA TYR A 321 -6.06 12.98 -4.65
C TYR A 321 -4.57 13.16 -4.92
N CYS A 322 -3.94 12.19 -5.56
CA CYS A 322 -2.62 12.32 -6.17
C CYS A 322 -2.55 11.58 -7.50
N GLU A 323 -1.65 12.00 -8.39
CA GLU A 323 -1.38 11.28 -9.64
C GLU A 323 -0.67 9.97 -9.31
N ALA A 324 -1.12 8.84 -9.89
CA ALA A 324 -0.56 7.54 -9.56
C ALA A 324 0.85 7.35 -10.14
N LEU A 325 1.20 7.99 -11.26
CA LEU A 325 2.55 7.90 -11.87
C LEU A 325 3.03 6.44 -12.04
N SER A 326 2.10 5.55 -12.44
CA SER A 326 2.32 4.10 -12.57
C SER A 326 2.67 3.37 -11.27
N SER A 327 2.48 3.99 -10.10
CA SER A 327 2.66 3.35 -8.80
C SER A 327 1.67 2.21 -8.59
N ASP A 328 2.10 1.15 -7.92
CA ASP A 328 1.23 0.01 -7.59
C ASP A 328 0.30 0.27 -6.40
N HIS A 329 0.68 1.20 -5.53
CA HIS A 329 -0.09 1.59 -4.35
C HIS A 329 0.14 3.07 -4.02
N PRO A 330 -0.73 3.72 -3.21
CA PRO A 330 -0.61 5.15 -2.91
C PRO A 330 0.47 5.48 -1.87
N GLY A 331 1.20 4.49 -1.36
CA GLY A 331 2.11 4.62 -0.21
C GLY A 331 3.51 5.15 -0.55
N TYR A 332 3.77 5.53 -1.80
CA TYR A 332 5.08 6.07 -2.17
C TYR A 332 5.20 7.53 -1.75
N SER A 333 6.28 7.86 -1.04
CA SER A 333 6.52 9.21 -0.52
C SER A 333 6.71 10.29 -1.60
N ASN A 334 6.96 9.91 -2.85
CA ASN A 334 7.09 10.84 -3.97
C ASN A 334 5.76 11.23 -4.61
N LEU A 335 4.63 10.66 -4.17
CA LEU A 335 3.32 11.07 -4.63
C LEU A 335 2.91 12.37 -3.92
N GLU A 336 2.57 13.38 -4.71
CA GLU A 336 2.14 14.68 -4.22
C GLU A 336 0.62 14.72 -4.07
N TRP A 337 0.14 14.88 -2.84
CA TRP A 337 -1.28 14.94 -2.54
C TRP A 337 -1.82 16.36 -2.69
N LYS A 338 -2.95 16.46 -3.40
CA LYS A 338 -3.75 17.67 -3.54
C LYS A 338 -5.01 17.50 -2.68
N VAL A 339 -5.21 18.38 -1.72
CA VAL A 339 -6.28 18.31 -0.71
C VAL A 339 -7.33 19.36 -1.00
N TRP A 340 -8.60 19.01 -0.86
CA TRP A 340 -9.70 19.95 -1.04
C TRP A 340 -9.62 21.08 -0.01
N ASP A 341 -9.82 22.32 -0.47
CA ASP A 341 -9.88 23.52 0.35
C ASP A 341 -11.19 24.26 0.05
N THR A 342 -12.11 24.22 1.02
CA THR A 342 -13.46 24.79 0.90
C THR A 342 -13.43 26.29 0.62
N ARG A 343 -12.43 27.03 1.11
CA ARG A 343 -12.33 28.48 0.87
C ARG A 343 -12.01 28.77 -0.59
N SER A 344 -11.13 27.96 -1.18
CA SER A 344 -10.73 28.10 -2.57
C SER A 344 -11.67 27.40 -3.57
N GLY A 345 -12.51 26.47 -3.10
CA GLY A 345 -13.39 25.66 -3.93
C GLY A 345 -12.65 24.73 -4.90
N ARG A 346 -11.40 24.35 -4.58
CA ARG A 346 -10.55 23.48 -5.42
C ARG A 346 -9.59 22.66 -4.57
N HIS A 347 -8.97 21.64 -5.18
CA HIS A 347 -7.85 20.93 -4.57
C HIS A 347 -6.55 21.72 -4.73
N ASN A 348 -5.87 21.97 -3.62
CA ASN A 348 -4.55 22.63 -3.60
C ASN A 348 -3.48 21.62 -3.20
N ALA A 349 -2.28 21.75 -3.78
CA ALA A 349 -1.13 20.94 -3.38
C ALA A 349 -0.84 21.13 -1.89
N ASP A 350 -0.70 20.03 -1.17
CA ASP A 350 -0.32 20.03 0.23
C ASP A 350 1.00 19.27 0.42
N LEU A 351 2.07 20.02 0.70
CA LEU A 351 3.40 19.46 0.87
C LEU A 351 3.54 18.65 2.16
N TRP A 352 2.63 18.82 3.11
CA TRP A 352 2.66 18.13 4.40
C TRP A 352 1.91 16.80 4.33
N VAL A 353 0.84 16.72 3.53
CA VAL A 353 0.06 15.48 3.39
C VAL A 353 0.82 14.44 2.57
N ARG A 354 1.13 13.31 3.21
CA ARG A 354 1.77 12.17 2.56
C ARG A 354 1.12 10.87 3.01
N ALA A 355 1.05 9.94 2.07
CA ALA A 355 0.84 8.54 2.34
C ALA A 355 2.21 7.86 2.50
N THR A 356 2.36 7.00 3.49
CA THR A 356 3.62 6.36 3.84
C THR A 356 3.40 4.96 4.38
N THR A 357 4.36 4.07 4.18
CA THR A 357 4.44 2.74 4.80
C THR A 357 5.42 2.71 5.98
N ALA A 358 5.97 3.87 6.34
CA ALA A 358 6.94 3.99 7.40
C ALA A 358 6.33 3.60 8.76
N PRO A 359 7.08 2.88 9.62
CA PRO A 359 6.62 2.49 10.94
C PRO A 359 6.19 3.69 11.78
N LEU A 360 5.23 3.51 12.69
CA LEU A 360 4.74 4.59 13.55
C LEU A 360 5.67 4.90 14.72
N MET A 361 6.57 3.99 15.06
CA MET A 361 7.54 4.16 16.14
C MET A 361 8.88 3.57 15.73
N LEU A 362 9.93 4.32 16.01
CA LEU A 362 11.32 3.90 15.86
C LEU A 362 12.00 3.96 17.23
N ARG A 363 12.95 3.06 17.47
CA ARG A 363 13.83 3.07 18.63
C ARG A 363 15.25 3.33 18.19
N VAL A 364 15.83 4.42 18.67
CA VAL A 364 17.28 4.68 18.59
C VAL A 364 17.91 4.01 19.80
N SER A 365 18.96 3.22 19.59
CA SER A 365 19.63 2.49 20.66
C SER A 365 21.12 2.30 20.40
N GLY A 366 21.86 2.12 21.50
CA GLY A 366 23.21 1.59 21.50
C GLY A 366 24.27 2.60 21.87
N ARG A 367 23.88 3.82 22.27
CA ARG A 367 24.81 4.80 22.83
C ARG A 367 24.59 4.92 24.34
N SER A 368 25.61 4.58 25.12
CA SER A 368 25.52 4.66 26.58
C SER A 368 25.25 6.09 27.05
N ALA A 369 24.39 6.25 28.07
CA ALA A 369 24.04 7.55 28.65
C ALA A 369 25.25 8.32 29.22
N VAL A 370 26.37 7.64 29.51
CA VAL A 370 27.61 8.30 29.97
C VAL A 370 28.49 8.82 28.82
N ARG A 371 28.23 8.41 27.57
CA ARG A 371 28.94 8.92 26.39
C ARG A 371 28.29 10.22 25.93
N GLU A 372 29.09 11.08 25.31
CA GLU A 372 28.59 12.29 24.66
C GLU A 372 27.46 11.94 23.69
N ASN A 373 26.36 12.69 23.71
CA ASN A 373 25.17 12.44 22.88
C ASN A 373 24.50 11.07 23.13
N GLY A 374 24.69 10.45 24.30
CA GLY A 374 23.91 9.28 24.73
C GLY A 374 22.43 9.60 25.00
N ASP A 375 22.07 10.88 25.03
CA ASP A 375 20.70 11.37 25.14
C ASP A 375 19.88 11.18 23.86
N ILE A 376 20.48 10.75 22.74
CA ILE A 376 19.74 10.45 21.50
C ILE A 376 18.94 9.15 21.58
N ASP A 377 19.32 8.22 22.47
CA ASP A 377 18.65 6.94 22.64
C ASP A 377 17.20 7.13 23.13
N GLY A 378 16.30 6.26 22.67
CA GLY A 378 14.89 6.26 23.07
C GLY A 378 13.92 6.04 21.92
N ASP A 379 12.62 6.16 22.25
CA ASP A 379 11.52 5.93 21.32
C ASP A 379 11.09 7.24 20.64
N TYR A 380 10.94 7.18 19.33
CA TYR A 380 10.53 8.28 18.47
C TYR A 380 9.25 7.89 17.74
N VAL A 381 8.22 8.71 17.87
CA VAL A 381 6.88 8.48 17.32
C VAL A 381 6.71 9.30 16.05
N LEU A 382 6.06 8.72 15.04
CA LEU A 382 5.73 9.40 13.78
C LEU A 382 4.89 10.64 14.08
N ALA A 383 5.42 11.81 13.76
CA ALA A 383 4.83 13.11 14.07
C ALA A 383 4.26 13.84 12.83
N GLY A 384 4.43 13.27 11.65
CA GLY A 384 4.01 13.86 10.37
C GLY A 384 5.08 13.71 9.32
N THR A 385 5.26 14.75 8.50
CA THR A 385 6.30 14.80 7.48
C THR A 385 7.21 16.01 7.63
N HIS A 386 8.42 15.90 7.12
CA HIS A 386 9.39 16.99 7.01
C HIS A 386 10.08 16.89 5.65
N LEU A 387 10.00 17.95 4.85
CA LEU A 387 10.53 17.99 3.47
C LEU A 387 10.09 16.78 2.63
N GLY A 388 8.82 16.41 2.73
CA GLY A 388 8.20 15.34 1.95
C GLY A 388 8.52 13.91 2.40
N ARG A 389 9.21 13.70 3.53
CA ARG A 389 9.49 12.37 4.11
C ARG A 389 8.91 12.22 5.51
N PRO A 390 8.65 11.00 5.99
CA PRO A 390 8.22 10.73 7.36
C PRO A 390 9.16 11.39 8.38
N ALA A 391 8.60 11.97 9.43
CA ALA A 391 9.34 12.64 10.48
C ALA A 391 8.89 12.16 11.85
N TYR A 392 9.85 11.92 12.73
CA TYR A 392 9.60 11.34 14.05
C TYR A 392 10.01 12.32 15.15
N ARG A 393 9.30 12.29 16.28
CA ARG A 393 9.64 13.07 17.48
C ARG A 393 9.69 12.17 18.69
N ARG A 394 10.65 12.43 19.57
CA ARG A 394 10.72 11.74 20.87
C ARG A 394 9.78 12.44 21.87
N PRO A 395 8.79 11.73 22.44
CA PRO A 395 7.85 12.31 23.39
C PRO A 395 8.55 13.01 24.57
N GLY A 396 8.03 14.16 24.98
CA GLY A 396 8.57 14.94 26.11
C GLY A 396 9.92 15.62 25.85
N SER A 397 10.40 15.64 24.61
CA SER A 397 11.66 16.30 24.24
C SER A 397 11.55 17.03 22.90
N SER A 398 12.54 17.85 22.58
CA SER A 398 12.68 18.49 21.27
C SER A 398 13.38 17.61 20.23
N PHE A 399 13.80 16.39 20.59
CA PHE A 399 14.49 15.50 19.67
C PHE A 399 13.58 15.05 18.52
N ALA A 400 14.12 15.05 17.31
CA ALA A 400 13.44 14.57 16.13
C ALA A 400 14.36 13.80 15.19
N ILE A 401 13.77 12.86 14.45
CA ILE A 401 14.40 12.20 13.31
C ILE A 401 13.76 12.74 12.02
N ARG A 402 14.58 13.29 11.13
CA ARG A 402 14.11 13.92 9.88
C ARG A 402 15.02 13.63 8.71
N TYR A 403 14.48 13.64 7.49
CA TYR A 403 15.28 13.51 6.28
C TYR A 403 15.83 14.86 5.82
N TRP A 404 17.07 14.86 5.32
CA TRP A 404 17.74 16.03 4.74
C TRP A 404 18.03 15.80 3.26
N PRO A 405 17.18 16.33 2.35
CA PRO A 405 17.27 16.04 0.92
C PRO A 405 18.61 16.42 0.27
N ALA A 406 19.22 17.54 0.67
CA ALA A 406 20.43 18.07 0.04
C ALA A 406 21.62 17.11 0.11
N MET A 407 21.73 16.32 1.18
CA MET A 407 22.77 15.28 1.35
C MET A 407 22.20 13.85 1.37
N ARG A 408 20.90 13.70 1.07
CA ARG A 408 20.20 12.40 1.05
C ARG A 408 20.40 11.54 2.30
N ARG A 409 20.39 12.17 3.48
CA ARG A 409 20.69 11.52 4.76
C ARG A 409 19.56 11.71 5.78
N TRP A 410 19.45 10.77 6.71
CA TRP A 410 18.59 10.92 7.88
C TRP A 410 19.34 11.60 9.01
N LEU A 411 18.69 12.49 9.75
CA LEU A 411 19.29 13.28 10.82
C LEU A 411 18.55 13.03 12.14
N ILE A 412 19.29 12.96 13.25
CA ILE A 412 18.77 13.14 14.61
C ILE A 412 19.12 14.57 15.05
N ASP A 413 18.10 15.40 15.24
CA ASP A 413 18.21 16.81 15.59
C ASP A 413 17.67 17.05 17.01
N ARG A 414 18.44 17.76 17.84
CA ARG A 414 18.06 18.10 19.22
C ARG A 414 17.03 19.23 19.27
N GLU A 415 16.92 20.03 18.22
CA GLU A 415 16.01 21.18 18.16
C GLU A 415 14.80 20.93 17.23
N GLY A 416 14.51 19.66 16.95
CA GLY A 416 13.27 19.25 16.31
C GLY A 416 13.30 19.27 14.77
N LEU A 417 12.17 19.66 14.18
CA LEU A 417 11.94 19.61 12.73
C LEU A 417 12.37 20.92 12.06
N ARG A 418 13.68 21.18 11.98
CA ARG A 418 14.25 22.38 11.37
C ARG A 418 14.74 22.15 9.95
N ASN A 419 14.78 23.22 9.16
CA ASN A 419 15.42 23.26 7.85
C ASN A 419 16.91 23.65 7.94
N ALA A 420 17.65 23.00 8.84
CA ALA A 420 19.09 23.20 9.01
C ALA A 420 19.85 21.88 8.79
N ASP A 421 21.14 21.96 8.47
CA ASP A 421 22.03 20.80 8.33
C ASP A 421 22.71 20.40 9.66
N THR A 422 22.62 21.26 10.67
CA THR A 422 23.13 21.02 12.02
C THR A 422 22.32 19.91 12.70
N CYS A 423 23.01 18.90 13.20
CA CYS A 423 22.41 17.71 13.80
C CYS A 423 23.36 17.03 14.79
N VAL A 424 22.80 16.26 15.71
CA VAL A 424 23.57 15.47 16.70
C VAL A 424 24.13 14.21 16.06
N ALA A 425 23.34 13.57 15.19
CA ALA A 425 23.75 12.41 14.42
C ALA A 425 23.13 12.44 13.03
N TYR A 426 23.77 11.75 12.08
CA TYR A 426 23.20 11.47 10.78
C TYR A 426 23.44 10.03 10.36
N ALA A 427 22.63 9.54 9.43
CA ALA A 427 22.79 8.24 8.81
C ALA A 427 22.90 8.36 7.31
N GLU A 428 23.92 7.71 6.76
CA GLU A 428 24.02 7.42 5.34
C GLU A 428 23.46 6.01 5.10
N GLY A 429 22.65 5.85 4.07
CA GLY A 429 22.05 4.57 3.76
C GLY A 429 21.48 4.51 2.35
N PRO A 430 20.68 3.48 2.04
CA PRO A 430 20.23 3.22 0.69
C PRO A 430 19.47 4.42 0.11
N ALA A 431 19.78 4.75 -1.15
CA ALA A 431 19.08 5.80 -1.86
C ALA A 431 17.57 5.48 -1.90
N GLY A 432 16.74 6.43 -1.50
CA GLY A 432 15.28 6.31 -1.57
C GLY A 432 14.62 5.62 -0.38
N ALA A 433 15.39 5.12 0.61
CA ALA A 433 14.86 4.54 1.84
C ALA A 433 13.79 5.45 2.47
N GLU A 434 12.63 4.87 2.79
CA GLU A 434 11.47 5.62 3.27
C GLU A 434 11.62 6.08 4.73
N HIS A 435 12.34 5.30 5.54
CA HIS A 435 12.57 5.57 6.95
C HIS A 435 13.96 5.08 7.40
N PRO A 436 14.51 5.58 8.52
CA PRO A 436 15.88 5.27 8.96
C PRO A 436 16.06 3.91 9.63
N ALA A 437 14.97 3.15 9.81
CA ALA A 437 15.03 1.78 10.36
C ALA A 437 15.14 0.70 9.28
N SER A 438 15.22 1.08 8.00
CA SER A 438 15.60 0.12 6.95
C SER A 438 17.02 -0.41 7.22
N SER A 439 17.34 -1.59 6.71
CA SER A 439 18.69 -2.14 6.87
C SER A 439 19.73 -1.31 6.12
N GLY A 440 20.97 -1.38 6.57
CA GLY A 440 22.11 -0.81 5.84
C GLY A 440 22.40 0.67 6.06
N PHE A 441 21.82 1.28 7.10
CA PHE A 441 22.25 2.59 7.57
C PHE A 441 23.53 2.50 8.40
N GLN A 442 24.48 3.38 8.13
CA GLN A 442 25.62 3.66 9.00
C GLN A 442 25.40 5.00 9.70
N TRP A 443 25.38 4.97 11.04
CA TRP A 443 25.19 6.16 11.85
C TRP A 443 26.51 6.83 12.20
N PHE A 444 26.52 8.16 12.11
CA PHE A 444 27.61 9.03 12.49
C PHE A 444 27.13 10.00 13.55
N VAL A 445 27.79 10.05 14.69
CA VAL A 445 27.40 10.91 15.82
C VAL A 445 28.48 11.97 16.02
N TYR A 446 28.07 13.21 16.24
CA TYR A 446 28.98 14.30 16.53
C TYR A 446 29.72 14.05 17.85
N GLU A 447 31.03 14.23 17.86
CA GLU A 447 31.84 14.24 19.08
C GLU A 447 32.54 15.59 19.22
N THR A 448 32.11 16.39 20.19
CA THR A 448 32.62 17.73 20.49
C THR A 448 34.12 17.70 20.74
N SER A 449 34.61 16.66 21.41
CA SER A 449 36.06 16.46 21.66
C SER A 449 36.89 16.36 20.38
N ARG A 450 36.28 15.97 19.25
CA ARG A 450 36.91 15.84 17.93
C ARG A 450 36.44 16.89 16.93
N GLY A 451 35.41 17.67 17.27
CA GLY A 451 34.81 18.68 16.41
C GLY A 451 34.18 18.13 15.12
N ARG A 452 33.82 16.83 15.07
CA ARG A 452 33.30 16.18 13.85
C ARG A 452 32.38 15.00 14.17
N HIS A 453 31.57 14.60 13.18
CA HIS A 453 30.82 13.34 13.23
C HIS A 453 31.74 12.15 12.99
N LEU A 454 31.61 11.11 13.83
CA LEU A 454 32.34 9.85 13.70
C LEU A 454 31.35 8.71 13.56
N ALA A 455 31.70 7.71 12.74
CA ALA A 455 30.92 6.49 12.63
C ALA A 455 30.80 5.82 14.01
N ASP A 456 29.56 5.57 14.44
CA ASP A 456 29.29 4.83 15.67
C ASP A 456 28.50 3.56 15.35
N PRO A 457 29.17 2.40 15.20
CA PRO A 457 28.51 1.16 14.82
C PRO A 457 27.59 0.61 15.92
N SER A 458 27.66 1.14 17.15
CA SER A 458 26.73 0.73 18.19
C SER A 458 25.37 1.41 18.03
N VAL A 459 25.29 2.57 17.39
CA VAL A 459 24.02 3.26 17.16
C VAL A 459 23.23 2.57 16.06
N THR A 460 22.04 2.12 16.43
CA THR A 460 21.10 1.45 15.53
C THR A 460 19.73 2.09 15.68
N VAL A 461 18.98 2.10 14.58
CA VAL A 461 17.57 2.51 14.56
C VAL A 461 16.75 1.33 14.08
N SER A 462 15.79 0.91 14.89
CA SER A 462 14.96 -0.27 14.63
C SER A 462 13.50 0.01 14.94
N VAL A 463 12.61 -0.86 14.48
CA VAL A 463 11.20 -0.86 14.89
C VAL A 463 11.10 -1.73 16.15
N PRO A 464 10.77 -1.18 17.32
CA PRO A 464 10.73 -1.97 18.55
C PRO A 464 9.61 -3.02 18.48
N PRO A 465 9.78 -4.20 19.13
CA PRO A 465 8.69 -5.15 19.28
C PRO A 465 7.49 -4.50 19.99
N GLY A 466 6.29 -4.65 19.42
CA GLY A 466 5.09 -4.00 19.94
C GLY A 466 4.94 -2.52 19.55
N ALA A 467 5.75 -2.01 18.61
CA ALA A 467 5.49 -0.72 17.98
C ALA A 467 4.02 -0.65 17.51
N PRO A 468 3.32 0.47 17.76
CA PRO A 468 1.97 0.65 17.26
C PRO A 468 1.92 0.43 15.74
N GLN A 469 0.93 -0.33 15.29
CA GLN A 469 0.66 -0.51 13.86
C GLN A 469 -0.36 0.49 13.34
N GLU A 470 -1.10 1.15 14.24
CA GLU A 470 -2.15 2.10 13.87
C GLU A 470 -1.93 3.44 14.55
N LEU A 471 -2.12 4.50 13.76
CA LEU A 471 -2.17 5.85 14.27
C LEU A 471 -3.33 5.97 15.26
N PRO A 472 -3.15 6.68 16.38
CA PRO A 472 -4.24 6.93 17.29
C PRO A 472 -5.39 7.59 16.52
N PRO A 473 -6.65 7.21 16.78
CA PRO A 473 -7.78 7.82 16.13
C PRO A 473 -7.72 9.33 16.39
N VAL A 474 -7.84 10.12 15.32
CA VAL A 474 -7.98 11.56 15.45
C VAL A 474 -9.28 11.79 16.20
N ALA A 475 -9.19 12.31 17.42
CA ALA A 475 -10.38 12.63 18.21
C ALA A 475 -11.30 13.46 17.31
N PRO A 476 -12.60 13.10 17.20
CA PRO A 476 -13.53 13.92 16.44
C PRO A 476 -13.40 15.35 16.98
N PRO A 477 -13.34 16.37 16.10
CA PRO A 477 -13.29 17.75 16.56
C PRO A 477 -14.40 17.90 17.59
N MET A 478 -14.04 18.21 18.84
CA MET A 478 -15.02 18.44 19.90
C MET A 478 -16.06 19.35 19.27
N ALA A 479 -17.29 18.84 19.12
CA ALA A 479 -18.34 19.55 18.40
C ALA A 479 -18.30 20.97 18.94
N ALA A 480 -18.00 21.93 18.05
CA ALA A 480 -17.80 23.31 18.46
C ALA A 480 -18.94 23.64 19.41
N PRO A 481 -18.65 24.06 20.66
CA PRO A 481 -19.65 24.15 21.71
C PRO A 481 -20.86 24.81 21.10
N ALA A 482 -21.99 24.07 21.06
CA ALA A 482 -23.17 24.46 20.30
C ALA A 482 -23.37 25.95 20.55
N ALA A 483 -23.30 26.76 19.48
CA ALA A 483 -23.30 28.20 19.61
C ALA A 483 -24.36 28.56 20.65
N PRO A 484 -23.99 29.29 21.72
CA PRO A 484 -24.90 29.51 22.84
C PRO A 484 -26.24 29.91 22.26
N PRO A 485 -27.35 29.28 22.68
CA PRO A 485 -28.65 29.42 22.04
C PRO A 485 -28.85 30.91 21.80
N ALA A 486 -28.99 31.28 20.53
CA ALA A 486 -29.01 32.68 20.12
C ALA A 486 -29.93 33.41 21.09
N VAL A 487 -29.36 34.34 21.88
CA VAL A 487 -30.16 35.11 22.84
C VAL A 487 -31.32 35.63 22.02
N PRO A 488 -32.57 35.26 22.35
CA PRO A 488 -33.72 35.69 21.58
C PRO A 488 -33.59 37.20 21.45
N PRO A 489 -33.70 37.76 20.24
CA PRO A 489 -33.52 39.19 20.03
C PRO A 489 -34.35 39.89 21.10
N ALA A 490 -33.69 40.73 21.90
CA ALA A 490 -34.33 41.45 22.98
C ALA A 490 -35.63 42.04 22.42
N ALA A 491 -36.75 41.69 23.04
CA ALA A 491 -38.04 42.14 22.59
C ALA A 491 -37.94 43.65 22.35
N PRO A 492 -38.35 44.15 21.17
CA PRO A 492 -38.37 45.59 20.94
C PRO A 492 -39.14 46.24 22.11
N PRO A 493 -38.67 47.39 22.62
CA PRO A 493 -39.32 48.05 23.75
C PRO A 493 -40.81 48.17 23.43
N VAL A 494 -41.63 47.65 24.35
CA VAL A 494 -43.09 47.70 24.28
C VAL A 494 -43.49 49.16 24.14
N ALA A 495 -43.83 49.57 22.91
CA ALA A 495 -44.53 50.81 22.68
C ALA A 495 -45.87 50.71 23.42
N LEU A 496 -46.13 51.69 24.30
CA LEU A 496 -47.38 51.83 25.01
C LEU A 496 -48.57 51.75 24.04
N PRO A 497 -49.67 51.09 24.42
CA PRO A 497 -50.79 50.84 23.53
C PRO A 497 -51.47 52.14 23.13
N LEU A 498 -51.35 52.50 21.85
CA LEU A 498 -52.29 53.40 21.20
C LEU A 498 -53.57 52.61 20.92
N VAL A 499 -54.63 53.05 21.58
CA VAL A 499 -56.01 52.56 21.48
C VAL A 499 -56.43 52.44 20.00
N PRO A 500 -56.80 51.25 19.50
CA PRO A 500 -57.46 51.13 18.21
C PRO A 500 -58.97 51.43 18.34
N PRO A 501 -59.60 52.08 17.36
CA PRO A 501 -61.04 52.23 17.29
C PRO A 501 -61.72 50.91 16.88
N PRO A 502 -63.03 50.76 17.10
CA PRO A 502 -63.70 49.47 17.10
C PRO A 502 -64.13 48.98 15.72
N ALA A 503 -63.98 47.66 15.56
CA ALA A 503 -64.79 46.70 14.82
C ALA A 503 -65.02 46.90 13.32
N GLU A 504 -64.59 45.88 12.55
CA GLU A 504 -65.44 45.32 11.50
C GLU A 504 -65.34 43.79 11.46
N ARG A 505 -66.50 43.16 11.60
CA ARG A 505 -66.73 41.72 11.47
C ARG A 505 -66.62 41.34 10.00
N LEU A 506 -65.83 40.31 9.68
CA LEU A 506 -66.09 39.46 8.53
C LEU A 506 -65.78 38.00 8.87
N GLN A 507 -66.85 37.21 8.87
CA GLN A 507 -66.83 35.76 8.88
C GLN A 507 -66.28 35.26 7.53
N ALA A 508 -65.42 34.25 7.54
CA ALA A 508 -65.22 33.38 6.39
C ALA A 508 -64.95 31.96 6.87
N ALA A 509 -65.90 31.08 6.59
CA ALA A 509 -65.82 29.65 6.74
C ALA A 509 -64.82 29.07 5.73
N ALA A 510 -63.90 28.22 6.19
CA ALA A 510 -63.06 27.40 5.32
C ALA A 510 -63.31 25.92 5.62
N ALA A 511 -63.84 25.24 4.61
CA ALA A 511 -64.18 23.83 4.60
C ALA A 511 -62.94 22.94 4.78
N LYS A 512 -63.06 21.93 5.66
CA LYS A 512 -62.15 20.79 5.76
C LYS A 512 -62.18 20.02 4.43
N ARG A 513 -61.10 20.09 3.65
CA ARG A 513 -60.81 19.11 2.60
C ARG A 513 -60.23 17.84 3.23
N PRO A 514 -60.68 16.63 2.85
CA PRO A 514 -60.04 15.39 3.28
C PRO A 514 -58.63 15.29 2.68
N ARG A 515 -57.67 14.83 3.48
CA ARG A 515 -56.32 14.50 3.04
C ARG A 515 -56.39 13.40 1.97
N PRO A 516 -55.69 13.51 0.83
CA PRO A 516 -55.52 12.37 -0.05
C PRO A 516 -54.65 11.32 0.68
N GLU A 517 -55.14 10.09 0.71
CA GLU A 517 -54.38 8.91 1.11
C GLU A 517 -53.08 8.87 0.30
N SER A 518 -51.95 8.67 0.99
CA SER A 518 -50.65 8.55 0.35
C SER A 518 -50.60 7.27 -0.49
N GLU A 519 -49.93 7.32 -1.64
CA GLU A 519 -49.73 6.15 -2.51
C GLU A 519 -49.01 4.98 -1.79
N GLU A 520 -48.32 5.25 -0.68
CA GLU A 520 -47.72 4.24 0.20
C GLU A 520 -48.75 3.33 0.88
N GLU A 521 -49.91 3.85 1.29
CA GLU A 521 -50.97 3.03 1.90
C GLU A 521 -51.68 2.14 0.87
N ARG A 522 -51.79 2.61 -0.38
CA ARG A 522 -52.31 1.79 -1.50
C ARG A 522 -51.35 0.67 -1.88
N PHE A 523 -50.04 0.91 -1.82
CA PHE A 523 -49.04 -0.12 -2.11
C PHE A 523 -48.93 -1.17 -0.99
N ALA A 524 -48.98 -0.74 0.28
CA ALA A 524 -48.96 -1.65 1.42
C ALA A 524 -50.19 -2.58 1.48
N SER A 525 -51.35 -2.09 1.05
CA SER A 525 -52.58 -2.89 0.94
C SER A 525 -52.51 -3.93 -0.20
N ALA A 526 -51.94 -3.56 -1.35
CA ALA A 526 -51.77 -4.46 -2.49
C ALA A 526 -50.77 -5.61 -2.22
N VAL A 527 -49.74 -5.37 -1.40
CA VAL A 527 -48.76 -6.41 -1.03
C VAL A 527 -49.33 -7.41 -0.02
N ARG A 528 -50.22 -6.98 0.90
CA ARG A 528 -50.87 -7.89 1.84
C ARG A 528 -51.87 -8.84 1.17
N GLN A 529 -52.51 -8.44 0.08
CA GLN A 529 -53.40 -9.33 -0.68
C GLN A 529 -52.67 -10.42 -1.48
N LYS A 530 -51.37 -10.24 -1.80
CA LYS A 530 -50.60 -11.19 -2.62
C LYS A 530 -49.90 -12.31 -1.85
N LEU A 531 -49.83 -12.22 -0.51
CA LEU A 531 -49.09 -13.16 0.35
C LEU A 531 -49.96 -14.25 1.02
N HIS A 532 -51.24 -14.35 0.69
CA HIS A 532 -52.14 -15.40 1.23
C HIS A 532 -52.73 -16.37 0.20
N GLY A 533 -52.19 -16.41 -1.02
CA GLY A 533 -52.66 -17.32 -2.05
C GLY A 533 -51.56 -18.16 -2.66
N THR A 534 -51.06 -19.19 -1.96
CA THR A 534 -50.67 -20.52 -2.52
C THR A 534 -49.89 -21.38 -1.51
N THR A 535 -50.60 -22.15 -0.69
CA THR A 535 -50.06 -23.40 -0.12
C THR A 535 -51.08 -24.51 -0.31
N ARG A 536 -50.93 -25.26 -1.40
CA ARG A 536 -51.52 -26.59 -1.58
C ARG A 536 -50.65 -27.39 -2.55
N GLY A 537 -50.04 -28.47 -2.06
CA GLY A 537 -49.87 -29.66 -2.90
C GLY A 537 -48.55 -30.42 -2.78
N LYS A 538 -48.64 -31.55 -2.07
CA LYS A 538 -48.10 -32.87 -2.45
C LYS A 538 -46.62 -33.19 -2.19
N SER A 539 -46.45 -33.75 -0.99
CA SER A 539 -45.74 -35.01 -0.73
C SER A 539 -45.77 -36.01 -1.91
N TRP A 540 -44.62 -36.64 -2.19
CA TRP A 540 -44.36 -38.07 -2.45
C TRP A 540 -42.97 -38.22 -3.10
N PHE A 541 -41.97 -38.77 -2.39
CA PHE A 541 -41.28 -40.02 -2.75
C PHE A 541 -40.13 -40.31 -1.77
N SER A 542 -40.25 -41.44 -1.10
CA SER A 542 -39.23 -42.17 -0.38
C SER A 542 -38.62 -43.25 -1.29
N GLY A 543 -37.30 -43.43 -1.22
CA GLY A 543 -36.58 -44.60 -1.75
C GLY A 543 -35.10 -44.44 -1.42
N LEU A 544 -34.60 -45.02 -0.33
CA LEU A 544 -33.94 -46.33 -0.31
C LEU A 544 -32.80 -46.43 -1.33
N PHE A 545 -31.56 -46.30 -0.86
CA PHE A 545 -30.51 -47.29 -1.12
C PHE A 545 -29.40 -47.14 -0.06
N GLY A 546 -29.06 -48.27 0.57
CA GLY A 546 -27.86 -48.46 1.34
C GLY A 546 -27.01 -49.57 0.71
N GLY A 547 -25.74 -49.60 1.09
CA GLY A 547 -24.83 -50.74 0.94
C GLY A 547 -23.79 -50.65 -0.17
N ALA A 548 -22.57 -50.25 0.17
CA ALA A 548 -21.39 -51.12 0.35
C ALA A 548 -20.16 -50.25 0.64
#